data_AF-A0A8B3JFX4-F1
#
_entry.id   AF-A0A8B3JFX4-F1
#
_cell.length_a   1.000
_cell.length_b   1.000
_cell.length_c   1.000
_cell.angle_alpha   90.00
_cell.angle_beta   90.00
_cell.angle_gamma   90.00
#
_symmetry.space_group_name_H-M   'P 1'
#
loop_
_entity.id
_entity.type
_entity.pdbx_description
1 polymer ?
#
loop_
_entity_poly.entity_id
_entity_poly.type
_entity_poly.pdbx_seq_one_letter_code
_entity_poly.pdbx_strand_id
1 'polypeptide(L)'
;MHYKSLLPLIIILQFPAFAGSGDTSMQTQLQAKAVLEHRLRFCRQFEKREINPSEWFDLWLQSQPIEVRRKVLWNLHLQANERCYGAERDAYSIALIKYTAITGDRTLLDDWISFYDDPGLKRDIQLPFPETEYNKQLNRLSQLPAFYMPFNAGSAVDAIIPDQEWLLDQTVQRTFQRTPYIKGLIINGLHIQ
;
A
#
# COMPACT_ATOMS: atom_id res chain seq x y z
N MET A 1 27.85 69.76 45.87
CA MET A 1 26.77 69.56 44.88
C MET A 1 26.56 68.07 44.71
N HIS A 2 25.40 67.56 45.12
CA HIS A 2 25.02 66.15 45.07
C HIS A 2 24.56 65.77 43.66
N TYR A 3 25.04 64.66 43.11
CA TYR A 3 24.34 63.94 42.05
C TYR A 3 24.15 62.49 42.48
N LYS A 4 22.88 62.06 42.40
CA LYS A 4 22.33 60.83 42.94
C LYS A 4 22.57 59.66 41.99
N SER A 5 22.81 58.50 42.60
CA SER A 5 22.74 57.16 42.03
C SER A 5 21.37 56.87 41.39
N LEU A 6 21.37 56.22 40.23
CA LEU A 6 20.22 55.48 39.69
C LEU A 6 20.69 54.19 39.02
N LEU A 7 20.47 53.07 39.72
CA LEU A 7 20.53 51.69 39.20
C LEU A 7 19.21 51.38 38.47
N PRO A 8 19.22 50.71 37.30
CA PRO A 8 18.00 50.19 36.70
C PRO A 8 17.63 48.83 37.32
N LEU A 9 16.38 48.77 37.78
CA LEU A 9 15.70 47.59 38.31
C LEU A 9 15.28 46.68 37.13
N ILE A 10 15.88 45.51 36.98
CA ILE A 10 15.47 44.50 35.99
C ILE A 10 14.34 43.68 36.60
N ILE A 11 13.11 43.90 36.13
CA ILE A 11 11.94 43.09 36.47
C ILE A 11 11.95 41.86 35.56
N ILE A 12 12.30 40.69 36.11
CA ILE A 12 12.16 39.40 35.44
C ILE A 12 10.70 38.98 35.58
N LEU A 13 9.91 39.20 34.53
CA LEU A 13 8.58 38.62 34.39
C LEU A 13 8.71 37.10 34.20
N GLN A 14 8.52 36.35 35.28
CA GLN A 14 8.31 34.90 35.19
C GLN A 14 6.86 34.64 34.77
N PHE A 15 6.66 34.27 33.51
CA PHE A 15 5.42 33.66 33.08
C PHE A 15 5.43 32.17 33.48
N PRO A 16 4.44 31.65 34.21
CA PRO A 16 4.29 30.21 34.35
C PRO A 16 3.77 29.68 33.03
N ALA A 17 4.63 28.99 32.27
CA ALA A 17 4.18 28.13 31.19
C ALA A 17 3.50 26.90 31.82
N PHE A 18 2.18 26.95 31.95
CA PHE A 18 1.38 25.76 32.22
C PHE A 18 1.46 24.85 30.99
N ALA A 19 2.23 23.76 31.09
CA ALA A 19 2.27 22.70 30.11
C ALA A 19 1.02 21.82 30.25
N GLY A 20 -0.03 22.13 29.47
CA GLY A 20 -1.18 21.25 29.28
C GLY A 20 -0.84 20.16 28.27
N SER A 21 -0.45 18.97 28.73
CA SER A 21 -0.10 17.83 27.87
C SER A 21 -1.31 17.00 27.41
N GLY A 22 -2.49 17.20 28.02
CA GLY A 22 -3.70 16.40 27.75
C GLY A 22 -4.37 16.66 26.40
N ASP A 23 -4.34 17.90 25.90
CA ASP A 23 -5.04 18.25 24.64
C ASP A 23 -4.24 17.88 23.38
N THR A 24 -2.92 17.74 23.50
CA THR A 24 -2.04 17.57 22.34
C THR A 24 -2.14 16.18 21.69
N SER A 25 -2.24 15.11 22.48
CA SER A 25 -2.28 13.73 21.94
C SER A 25 -3.62 13.44 21.26
N MET A 26 -4.73 13.91 21.86
CA MET A 26 -6.07 13.80 21.29
C MET A 26 -6.17 14.57 19.98
N GLN A 27 -5.68 15.81 19.94
CA GLN A 27 -5.68 16.60 18.71
C GLN A 27 -4.79 16.00 17.63
N THR A 28 -3.62 15.45 18.01
CA THR A 28 -2.70 14.79 17.07
C THR A 28 -3.32 13.56 16.42
N GLN A 29 -3.98 12.68 17.18
CA GLN A 29 -4.63 11.50 16.60
C GLN A 29 -5.79 11.89 15.67
N LEU A 30 -6.60 12.89 16.05
CA LEU A 30 -7.71 13.37 15.23
C LEU A 30 -7.21 13.93 13.90
N GLN A 31 -6.11 14.70 13.93
CA GLN A 31 -5.50 15.25 12.73
C GLN A 31 -4.95 14.15 11.83
N ALA A 32 -4.22 13.17 12.40
CA ALA A 32 -3.68 12.05 11.65
C ALA A 32 -4.80 11.21 11.00
N LYS A 33 -5.91 10.99 11.72
CA LYS A 33 -7.12 10.35 11.20
C LYS A 33 -7.68 11.09 10.00
N ALA A 34 -7.89 12.40 10.12
CA ALA A 34 -8.45 13.22 9.06
C ALA A 34 -7.58 13.21 7.79
N VAL A 35 -6.26 13.24 7.96
CA VAL A 35 -5.29 13.13 6.85
C VAL A 35 -5.40 11.76 6.16
N LEU A 36 -5.40 10.68 6.93
CA LEU A 36 -5.58 9.33 6.39
C LEU A 36 -6.93 9.18 5.65
N GLU A 37 -8.03 9.61 6.25
CA GLU A 37 -9.36 9.52 5.63
C GLU A 37 -9.43 10.30 4.32
N HIS A 38 -8.83 11.49 4.29
CA HIS A 38 -8.72 12.27 3.06
C HIS A 38 -7.91 11.51 1.99
N ARG A 39 -6.78 10.92 2.37
CA ARG A 39 -5.94 10.15 1.46
C ARG A 39 -6.65 8.90 0.94
N LEU A 40 -7.36 8.18 1.80
CA LEU A 40 -8.18 7.02 1.41
C LEU A 40 -9.25 7.40 0.40
N ARG A 41 -9.95 8.53 0.60
CA ARG A 41 -10.94 9.02 -0.38
C ARG A 41 -10.32 9.29 -1.74
N PHE A 42 -9.13 9.89 -1.78
CA PHE A 42 -8.38 10.09 -3.02
C PHE A 42 -7.98 8.75 -3.67
N CYS A 43 -7.37 7.86 -2.91
CA CYS A 43 -6.91 6.55 -3.40
C CYS A 43 -8.05 5.69 -3.98
N ARG A 44 -9.23 5.69 -3.34
CA ARG A 44 -10.42 4.97 -3.83
C ARG A 44 -10.97 5.47 -5.15
N GLN A 45 -10.59 6.67 -5.61
CA GLN A 45 -10.99 7.15 -6.94
C GLN A 45 -10.33 6.33 -8.05
N PHE A 46 -9.12 5.81 -7.82
CA PHE A 46 -8.41 4.99 -8.81
C PHE A 46 -9.01 3.59 -8.95
N GLU A 47 -9.61 3.04 -7.89
CA GLU A 47 -10.30 1.74 -7.94
C GLU A 47 -11.53 1.77 -8.85
N LYS A 48 -12.11 2.95 -9.09
CA LYS A 48 -13.26 3.16 -9.98
C LYS A 48 -12.85 3.44 -11.43
N ARG A 49 -11.56 3.54 -11.72
CA ARG A 49 -11.07 3.79 -13.09
C ARG A 49 -11.39 2.58 -13.96
N GLU A 50 -12.02 2.83 -15.10
CA GLU A 50 -12.11 1.84 -16.17
C GLU A 50 -10.71 1.64 -16.78
N ILE A 51 -10.12 0.47 -16.52
CA ILE A 51 -8.83 0.09 -17.09
C ILE A 51 -9.11 -0.73 -18.35
N ASN A 52 -8.51 -0.33 -19.46
CA ASN A 52 -8.66 -1.01 -20.73
C ASN A 52 -8.19 -2.48 -20.60
N PRO A 53 -8.92 -3.47 -21.15
CA PRO A 53 -8.49 -4.87 -21.19
C PRO A 53 -7.02 -5.09 -21.60
N SER A 54 -6.51 -4.28 -22.52
CA SER A 54 -5.11 -4.35 -22.99
C SER A 54 -4.08 -3.91 -21.93
N GLU A 55 -4.44 -3.05 -20.98
CA GLU A 55 -3.56 -2.61 -19.90
C GLU A 55 -3.42 -3.66 -18.79
N TRP A 56 -4.40 -4.56 -18.65
CA TRP A 56 -4.33 -5.71 -17.76
C TRP A 56 -3.45 -6.83 -18.30
N PHE A 57 -3.16 -6.81 -19.61
CA PHE A 57 -2.41 -7.87 -20.26
C PHE A 57 -0.92 -7.75 -19.96
N ASP A 58 -0.38 -8.80 -19.35
CA ASP A 58 1.06 -9.01 -19.24
C ASP A 58 1.37 -10.48 -19.51
N LEU A 59 2.32 -10.75 -20.42
CA LEU A 59 2.60 -12.10 -20.89
C LEU A 59 3.02 -13.05 -19.75
N TRP A 60 3.85 -12.58 -18.82
CA TRP A 60 4.27 -13.41 -17.70
C TRP A 60 3.10 -13.71 -16.79
N LEU A 61 2.32 -12.68 -16.41
CA LEU A 61 1.17 -12.83 -15.53
C LEU A 61 0.13 -13.79 -16.13
N GLN A 62 -0.16 -13.63 -17.42
CA GLN A 62 -1.17 -14.44 -18.12
C GLN A 62 -0.75 -15.90 -18.27
N SER A 63 0.56 -16.17 -18.35
CA SER A 63 1.09 -17.53 -18.40
C SER A 63 0.99 -18.30 -17.07
N GLN A 64 0.66 -17.62 -15.96
CA GLN A 64 0.66 -18.28 -14.65
C GLN A 64 -0.62 -19.07 -14.37
N PRO A 65 -0.54 -20.16 -13.57
CA PRO A 65 -1.71 -20.83 -13.03
C PRO A 65 -2.67 -19.87 -12.32
N ILE A 66 -3.95 -20.20 -12.32
CA ILE A 66 -5.03 -19.37 -11.77
C ILE A 66 -4.76 -18.89 -10.33
N GLU A 67 -4.21 -19.77 -9.49
CA GLU A 67 -3.90 -19.47 -8.10
C GLU A 67 -2.75 -18.47 -7.97
N VAL A 68 -1.72 -18.61 -8.81
CA VAL A 68 -0.58 -17.70 -8.89
C VAL A 68 -1.05 -16.33 -9.39
N ARG A 69 -1.89 -16.28 -10.43
CA ARG A 69 -2.49 -15.01 -10.92
C ARG A 69 -3.25 -14.28 -9.83
N ARG A 70 -4.13 -14.99 -9.10
CA ARG A 70 -4.88 -14.42 -7.97
C ARG A 70 -3.94 -13.89 -6.88
N LYS A 71 -2.88 -14.63 -6.53
CA LYS A 71 -1.89 -14.19 -5.54
C LYS A 71 -1.13 -12.94 -6.01
N VAL A 72 -0.70 -12.91 -7.28
CA VAL A 72 0.00 -11.74 -7.84
C VAL A 72 -0.90 -10.51 -7.85
N LEU A 73 -2.13 -10.62 -8.35
CA LEU A 73 -3.07 -9.49 -8.39
C LEU A 73 -3.39 -8.94 -7.01
N TRP A 74 -3.55 -9.82 -6.02
CA TRP A 74 -3.71 -9.41 -4.64
C TRP A 74 -2.49 -8.67 -4.11
N ASN A 75 -1.29 -9.21 -4.30
CA ASN A 75 -0.06 -8.57 -3.84
C ASN A 75 0.20 -7.23 -4.54
N LEU A 76 -0.14 -7.12 -5.82
CA LEU A 76 -0.10 -5.85 -6.55
C LEU A 76 -1.09 -4.84 -5.96
N HIS A 77 -2.30 -5.27 -5.62
CA HIS A 77 -3.29 -4.41 -4.96
C HIS A 77 -2.77 -3.92 -3.60
N LEU A 78 -2.16 -4.79 -2.79
CA LEU A 78 -1.53 -4.41 -1.52
C LEU A 78 -0.40 -3.40 -1.72
N GLN A 79 0.51 -3.62 -2.69
CA GLN A 79 1.60 -2.69 -2.98
C GLN A 79 1.09 -1.33 -3.47
N ALA A 80 0.04 -1.32 -4.30
CA ALA A 80 -0.57 -0.10 -4.78
C ALA A 80 -1.24 0.71 -3.65
N ASN A 81 -1.92 0.02 -2.74
CA ASN A 81 -2.49 0.60 -1.53
C ASN A 81 -1.42 1.18 -0.60
N GLU A 82 -0.37 0.40 -0.33
CA GLU A 82 0.78 0.81 0.48
C GLU A 82 1.42 2.07 -0.09
N ARG A 83 1.66 2.09 -1.41
CA ARG A 83 2.18 3.26 -2.10
C ARG A 83 1.24 4.46 -2.01
N CYS A 84 -0.07 4.23 -2.05
CA CYS A 84 -1.04 5.30 -2.07
C CYS A 84 -1.23 5.94 -0.69
N TYR A 85 -1.45 5.17 0.37
CA TYR A 85 -1.83 5.70 1.69
C TYR A 85 -1.06 5.10 2.87
N GLY A 86 -0.01 4.30 2.64
CA GLY A 86 0.76 3.63 3.69
C GLY A 86 1.39 4.59 4.69
N ALA A 87 1.96 5.69 4.21
CA ALA A 87 2.58 6.71 5.08
C ALA A 87 1.56 7.34 6.04
N GLU A 88 0.37 7.69 5.56
CA GLU A 88 -0.70 8.26 6.38
C GLU A 88 -1.29 7.20 7.34
N ARG A 89 -1.38 5.94 6.91
CA ARG A 89 -1.80 4.82 7.75
C ARG A 89 -0.84 4.62 8.92
N ASP A 90 0.46 4.64 8.64
CA ASP A 90 1.50 4.46 9.65
C ASP A 90 1.54 5.65 10.61
N ALA A 91 1.39 6.88 10.10
CA ALA A 91 1.30 8.09 10.92
C ALA A 91 0.10 8.04 11.89
N TYR A 92 -1.07 7.60 11.42
CA TYR A 92 -2.23 7.42 12.28
C TYR A 92 -2.03 6.30 13.31
N SER A 93 -1.45 5.17 12.90
CA SER A 93 -1.11 4.06 13.82
C SER A 93 -0.18 4.52 14.95
N ILE A 94 0.86 5.30 14.62
CA ILE A 94 1.76 5.91 15.59
C ILE A 94 1.03 6.89 16.52
N ALA A 95 0.11 7.69 15.98
CA ALA A 95 -0.67 8.62 16.77
C ALA A 95 -1.59 7.90 17.78
N LEU A 96 -2.20 6.77 17.39
CA LEU A 96 -2.98 5.93 18.29
C LEU A 96 -2.12 5.31 19.40
N ILE A 97 -0.95 4.76 19.05
CA ILE A 97 0.00 4.22 20.05
C ILE A 97 0.38 5.30 21.06
N LYS A 98 0.70 6.51 20.60
CA LYS A 98 1.05 7.64 21.48
C LYS A 98 -0.14 8.07 22.36
N TYR A 99 -1.33 8.18 21.78
CA TYR A 99 -2.55 8.49 22.52
C TYR A 99 -2.75 7.49 23.65
N THR A 100 -2.77 6.19 23.34
CA THR A 100 -2.93 5.12 24.34
C THR A 100 -1.83 5.11 25.39
N ALA A 101 -0.58 5.37 25.02
CA ALA A 101 0.53 5.45 25.97
C ALA A 101 0.38 6.62 26.97
N ILE A 102 -0.22 7.73 26.54
CA ILE A 102 -0.41 8.94 27.36
C ILE A 102 -1.68 8.83 28.22
N THR A 103 -2.78 8.33 27.65
CA THR A 103 -4.11 8.35 28.30
C THR A 103 -4.46 7.04 28.99
N GLY A 104 -3.82 5.94 28.61
CA GLY A 104 -4.20 4.58 29.01
C GLY A 104 -5.44 4.04 28.29
N ASP A 105 -6.12 4.85 27.48
CA ASP A 105 -7.29 4.44 26.70
C ASP A 105 -6.87 3.68 25.44
N ARG A 106 -7.28 2.41 25.37
CA ARG A 106 -6.92 1.48 24.30
C ARG A 106 -8.00 1.35 23.22
N THR A 107 -9.19 1.91 23.45
CA THR A 107 -10.39 1.64 22.62
C THR A 107 -10.10 1.87 21.14
N LEU A 108 -9.53 3.03 20.80
CA LEU A 108 -9.23 3.40 19.41
C LEU A 108 -8.13 2.53 18.78
N LEU A 109 -7.16 2.06 19.57
CA LEU A 109 -6.07 1.22 19.09
C LEU A 109 -6.55 -0.22 18.86
N ASP A 110 -7.35 -0.76 19.78
CA ASP A 110 -7.90 -2.11 19.67
C ASP A 110 -8.90 -2.20 18.49
N ASP A 111 -9.71 -1.15 18.27
CA ASP A 111 -10.58 -1.02 17.08
C ASP A 111 -9.75 -0.97 15.79
N TRP A 112 -8.67 -0.19 15.78
CA TRP A 112 -7.77 -0.07 14.63
C TRP A 112 -7.09 -1.39 14.26
N ILE A 113 -6.59 -2.13 15.26
CA ILE A 113 -5.98 -3.45 15.06
C ILE A 113 -7.02 -4.41 14.47
N SER A 114 -8.22 -4.47 15.05
CA SER A 114 -9.28 -5.38 14.61
C SER A 114 -9.70 -5.14 13.15
N PHE A 115 -9.58 -3.89 12.65
CA PHE A 115 -9.84 -3.57 11.25
C PHE A 115 -8.75 -4.06 10.29
N TYR A 116 -7.49 -4.11 10.72
CA TYR A 116 -6.34 -4.51 9.88
C TYR A 116 -5.91 -5.97 10.04
N ASP A 117 -6.38 -6.65 11.08
CA ASP A 117 -6.15 -8.08 11.29
C ASP A 117 -7.07 -8.88 10.36
N ASP A 118 -6.76 -8.87 9.06
CA ASP A 118 -7.45 -9.69 8.06
C ASP A 118 -6.74 -11.06 7.93
N PRO A 119 -7.34 -12.14 8.47
CA PRO A 119 -6.76 -13.49 8.42
C PRO A 119 -6.81 -14.12 7.02
N GLY A 120 -7.45 -13.50 6.02
CA GLY A 120 -7.51 -14.00 4.64
C GLY A 120 -6.16 -13.98 3.89
N LEU A 121 -5.11 -13.44 4.50
CA LEU A 121 -3.91 -12.90 3.83
C LEU A 121 -2.74 -13.85 3.58
N LYS A 122 -2.76 -15.11 4.04
CA LYS A 122 -1.68 -16.06 3.77
C LYS A 122 -2.20 -17.30 3.08
N ARG A 123 -2.55 -17.16 1.79
CA ARG A 123 -2.54 -18.33 0.91
C ARG A 123 -1.08 -18.63 0.57
N ASP A 124 -0.46 -19.42 1.44
CA ASP A 124 0.79 -20.11 1.17
C ASP A 124 0.52 -21.13 0.07
N ILE A 125 0.51 -20.65 -1.17
CA ILE A 125 0.49 -21.51 -2.34
C ILE A 125 1.93 -21.92 -2.63
N GLN A 126 2.13 -23.15 -3.08
CA GLN A 126 3.41 -23.55 -3.62
C GLN A 126 3.64 -22.85 -4.96
N LEU A 127 4.72 -22.06 -5.05
CA LEU A 127 5.09 -21.40 -6.29
C LEU A 127 5.76 -22.42 -7.22
N PRO A 128 5.40 -22.45 -8.52
CA PRO A 128 6.03 -23.34 -9.50
C PRO A 128 7.42 -22.85 -9.95
N PHE A 129 7.94 -21.77 -9.37
CA PHE A 129 9.23 -21.16 -9.65
C PHE A 129 9.82 -20.54 -8.37
N PRO A 130 11.12 -20.21 -8.34
CA PRO A 130 11.76 -19.62 -7.16
C PRO A 130 11.10 -18.32 -6.72
N GLU A 131 11.03 -18.11 -5.40
CA GLU A 131 10.48 -16.89 -4.80
C GLU A 131 11.20 -15.62 -5.26
N THR A 132 12.48 -15.72 -5.61
CA THR A 132 13.26 -14.61 -6.17
C THR A 132 12.71 -14.14 -7.53
N GLU A 133 12.31 -15.06 -8.40
CA GLU A 133 11.69 -14.72 -9.69
C GLU A 133 10.28 -14.17 -9.47
N TYR A 134 9.52 -14.73 -8.51
CA TYR A 134 8.23 -14.19 -8.10
C TYR A 134 8.33 -12.70 -7.70
N ASN A 135 9.24 -12.38 -6.78
CA ASN A 135 9.40 -11.02 -6.27
C ASN A 135 9.89 -10.06 -7.37
N LYS A 136 10.75 -10.53 -8.27
CA LYS A 136 11.20 -9.74 -9.42
C LYS A 136 10.03 -9.39 -10.35
N GLN A 137 9.18 -10.36 -10.67
CA GLN A 137 8.03 -10.15 -11.55
C GLN A 137 6.96 -9.31 -10.88
N LEU A 138 6.70 -9.52 -9.59
CA LEU A 138 5.82 -8.66 -8.80
C LEU A 138 6.28 -7.20 -8.82
N ASN A 139 7.58 -6.96 -8.58
CA ASN A 139 8.15 -5.61 -8.64
C ASN A 139 8.02 -5.00 -10.04
N ARG A 140 8.31 -5.74 -11.10
CA ARG A 140 8.13 -5.27 -12.49
C ARG A 140 6.68 -4.89 -12.78
N LEU A 141 5.74 -5.77 -12.44
CA LEU A 141 4.31 -5.56 -12.64
C LEU A 141 3.80 -4.36 -11.84
N SER A 142 4.30 -4.14 -10.62
CA SER A 142 3.89 -3.03 -9.75
C SER A 142 4.19 -1.63 -10.30
N GLN A 143 5.02 -1.56 -11.35
CA GLN A 143 5.37 -0.32 -12.04
C GLN A 143 4.49 -0.08 -13.28
N LEU A 144 3.67 -1.04 -13.69
CA LEU A 144 2.80 -0.87 -14.86
C LEU A 144 1.61 0.05 -14.52
N PRO A 145 1.13 0.86 -15.48
CA PRO A 145 0.01 1.80 -15.26
C PRO A 145 -1.26 1.17 -14.69
N ALA A 146 -1.56 -0.09 -15.02
CA ALA A 146 -2.70 -0.83 -14.51
C ALA A 146 -2.60 -1.14 -13.01
N PHE A 147 -1.38 -1.34 -12.50
CA PHE A 147 -1.11 -1.83 -11.13
C PHE A 147 -0.40 -0.82 -10.23
N TYR A 148 -0.01 0.34 -10.77
CA TYR A 148 0.75 1.34 -10.02
C TYR A 148 -0.10 2.06 -8.95
N MET A 149 -1.35 2.37 -9.29
CA MET A 149 -2.31 2.98 -8.36
C MET A 149 -3.34 1.95 -7.89
N PRO A 150 -4.01 2.18 -6.73
CA PRO A 150 -5.06 1.30 -6.24
C PRO A 150 -6.07 0.94 -7.32
N PHE A 151 -6.38 -0.35 -7.42
CA PHE A 151 -7.27 -0.91 -8.42
C PHE A 151 -8.15 -1.98 -7.79
N ASN A 152 -9.30 -2.26 -8.40
CA ASN A 152 -10.17 -3.34 -7.92
C ASN A 152 -9.57 -4.70 -8.28
N ALA A 153 -9.07 -5.43 -7.27
CA ALA A 153 -8.46 -6.75 -7.47
C ALA A 153 -9.46 -7.79 -8.01
N GLY A 154 -10.74 -7.71 -7.65
CA GLY A 154 -11.79 -8.59 -8.17
C GLY A 154 -12.04 -8.37 -9.67
N SER A 155 -12.17 -7.10 -10.09
CA SER A 155 -12.30 -6.77 -11.51
C SER A 155 -11.06 -7.15 -12.33
N ALA A 156 -9.86 -7.02 -11.75
CA ALA A 156 -8.63 -7.46 -12.40
C ALA A 156 -8.60 -8.99 -12.59
N VAL A 157 -9.02 -9.73 -11.58
CA VAL A 157 -9.21 -11.19 -11.62
C VAL A 157 -10.18 -11.53 -12.76
N ASP A 158 -11.35 -10.91 -12.82
CA ASP A 158 -12.36 -11.18 -13.85
C ASP A 158 -11.90 -10.81 -15.27
N ALA A 159 -11.02 -9.81 -15.42
CA ALA A 159 -10.50 -9.38 -16.72
C ALA A 159 -9.31 -10.22 -17.22
N ILE A 160 -8.51 -10.78 -16.31
CA ILE A 160 -7.31 -11.57 -16.61
C ILE A 160 -7.62 -13.07 -16.73
N ILE A 161 -8.72 -13.53 -16.13
CA ILE A 161 -9.13 -14.93 -16.13
C ILE A 161 -10.03 -15.40 -17.30
N PRO A 162 -10.76 -14.58 -18.07
CA PRO A 162 -11.75 -15.11 -18.99
C PRO A 162 -11.05 -15.66 -20.23
N ASP A 163 -11.22 -16.96 -20.52
CA ASP A 163 -11.02 -17.67 -21.80
C ASP A 163 -9.96 -17.15 -22.81
N GLN A 164 -8.90 -16.48 -22.37
CA GLN A 164 -7.86 -15.93 -23.24
C GLN A 164 -6.72 -16.92 -23.47
N GLU A 165 -6.88 -18.20 -23.12
CA GLU A 165 -5.90 -19.24 -23.44
C GLU A 165 -5.58 -19.26 -24.94
N TRP A 166 -6.57 -19.02 -25.82
CA TRP A 166 -6.35 -18.91 -27.27
C TRP A 166 -5.57 -17.65 -27.69
N LEU A 167 -5.79 -16.51 -27.00
CA LEU A 167 -5.05 -15.27 -27.21
C LEU A 167 -3.62 -15.38 -26.70
N LEU A 168 -3.43 -16.11 -25.59
CA LEU A 168 -2.14 -16.49 -25.05
C LEU A 168 -1.38 -17.38 -26.04
N ASP A 169 -2.00 -18.42 -26.57
CA ASP A 169 -1.39 -19.31 -27.56
C ASP A 169 -0.97 -18.55 -28.83
N GLN A 170 -1.84 -17.69 -29.38
CA GLN A 170 -1.49 -16.88 -30.55
C GLN A 170 -0.38 -15.87 -30.25
N THR A 171 -0.41 -15.24 -29.08
CA THR A 171 0.58 -14.22 -28.70
C THR A 171 1.92 -14.87 -28.36
N VAL A 172 1.93 -15.99 -27.66
CA VAL A 172 3.11 -16.81 -27.36
C VAL A 172 3.74 -17.29 -28.67
N GLN A 173 2.98 -17.87 -29.60
CA GLN A 173 3.53 -18.32 -30.90
C GLN A 173 4.19 -17.16 -31.67
N ARG A 174 3.60 -15.97 -31.68
CA ARG A 174 4.16 -14.79 -32.36
C ARG A 174 5.34 -14.14 -31.60
N THR A 175 5.35 -14.20 -30.27
CA THR A 175 6.36 -13.54 -29.43
C THR A 175 7.60 -14.43 -29.23
N PHE A 176 7.43 -15.75 -29.16
CA PHE A 176 8.54 -16.71 -29.10
C PHE A 176 9.42 -16.66 -30.36
N GLN A 177 8.82 -16.36 -31.52
CA GLN A 177 9.54 -16.13 -32.78
C GLN A 177 10.36 -14.83 -32.81
N ARG A 178 10.10 -13.87 -31.90
CA ARG A 178 10.71 -12.52 -31.91
C ARG A 178 11.64 -12.23 -30.73
N THR A 179 11.40 -12.83 -29.57
CA THR A 179 12.19 -12.62 -28.34
C THR A 179 12.21 -13.90 -27.50
N PRO A 180 13.27 -14.73 -27.62
CA PRO A 180 13.26 -16.08 -27.08
C PRO A 180 13.45 -16.23 -25.56
N TYR A 181 13.57 -15.16 -24.76
CA TYR A 181 13.99 -15.30 -23.36
C TYR A 181 13.23 -14.40 -22.39
N ILE A 182 12.05 -14.83 -21.95
CA ILE A 182 11.47 -14.39 -20.67
C ILE A 182 11.49 -15.61 -19.75
N LYS A 183 12.36 -15.57 -18.74
CA LYS A 183 12.47 -16.65 -17.75
C LYS A 183 11.20 -16.75 -16.90
N GLY A 184 10.80 -17.97 -16.55
CA GLY A 184 9.66 -18.21 -15.65
C GLY A 184 8.28 -18.13 -16.32
N LEU A 185 8.22 -18.18 -17.66
CA LEU A 185 6.98 -18.44 -18.39
C LEU A 185 6.55 -19.90 -18.20
N ILE A 186 5.24 -20.11 -17.98
CA ILE A 186 4.61 -21.43 -17.98
C ILE A 186 3.64 -21.47 -19.16
N ILE A 187 3.97 -22.19 -20.22
CA ILE A 187 3.08 -22.34 -21.39
C ILE A 187 2.67 -23.81 -21.45
N ASN A 188 1.38 -24.11 -21.31
CA ASN A 188 0.86 -25.48 -21.37
C ASN A 188 1.59 -26.46 -20.42
N GLY A 189 2.00 -25.98 -19.23
CA GLY A 189 2.73 -26.79 -18.24
C GLY A 189 4.23 -26.97 -18.52
N LEU A 190 4.78 -26.36 -19.57
CA LEU A 190 6.21 -26.36 -19.86
C LEU A 190 6.88 -25.11 -19.28
N HIS A 191 7.89 -25.33 -18.45
CA HIS A 191 8.75 -24.29 -17.90
C HIS A 191 9.81 -23.87 -18.92
N ILE A 192 9.91 -22.57 -19.19
CA ILE A 192 10.99 -22.01 -20.00
C ILE A 192 12.03 -21.39 -19.04
N GLN A 193 13.22 -22.01 -18.99
CA GLN A 193 14.34 -21.65 -18.11
C GLN A 193 15.16 -20.45 -18.63
#